data_AF-A0A2P8ICK0-F1
#
_entry.id   AF-A0A2P8ICK0-F1
#
_cell.length_a   1.000
_cell.length_b   1.000
_cell.length_c   1.000
_cell.angle_alpha   90.00
_cell.angle_beta   90.00
_cell.angle_gamma   90.00
#
_symmetry.space_group_name_H-M   'P 1'
#
loop_
_entity.id
_entity.type
_entity.pdbx_description
1 polymer ?
#
loop_
_entity_poly.entity_id
_entity_poly.type
_entity_poly.pdbx_seq_one_letter_code
_entity_poly.pdbx_strand_id
1 'polypeptide(L)'
;MDLVDLWRPTGRAELDLVAAARWRAWPPRLPDQPIFYPVANRWYATKIAREWNVPAGGVGFVTRFRVRRDFLARYPVQQAGGREVLEHWVPAEDLDEFNANIVGAIVCEAEYRGPVADAEFDLAEARLGRPLPAAWRRYLQGGSWWRSGVLGDTSLTLHTPSETLEAHDHNAVIGEDGSRGRLAFDLGRDPAPVVDVDGVPVASDAEQFVARVEAGDLSR
;
A
#
# COMPACT_ATOMS: atom_id res chain seq x y z
N MET A 1 -13.81 24.07 -11.48
CA MET A 1 -13.60 23.96 -10.02
C MET A 1 -12.26 23.30 -9.83
N ASP A 2 -11.29 24.06 -9.33
CA ASP A 2 -9.90 23.62 -9.30
C ASP A 2 -9.63 22.85 -8.00
N LEU A 3 -9.09 21.64 -8.16
CA LEU A 3 -8.78 20.73 -7.07
C LEU A 3 -7.27 20.53 -6.99
N VAL A 4 -6.80 20.24 -5.78
CA VAL A 4 -5.43 19.83 -5.50
C VAL A 4 -5.47 18.42 -4.91
N ASP A 5 -4.71 17.50 -5.50
CA ASP A 5 -4.48 16.17 -4.91
C ASP A 5 -3.49 16.32 -3.76
N LEU A 6 -3.86 15.76 -2.61
CA LEU A 6 -3.04 15.65 -1.42
C LEU A 6 -3.01 14.19 -0.98
N TRP A 7 -1.95 13.84 -0.27
CA TRP A 7 -1.79 12.52 0.31
C TRP A 7 -1.68 12.61 1.82
N ARG A 8 -2.06 11.53 2.49
CA ARG A 8 -1.75 11.33 3.90
C ARG A 8 -1.35 9.89 4.14
N PRO A 9 -0.12 9.65 4.61
CA PRO A 9 0.26 8.34 5.10
C PRO A 9 -0.36 8.11 6.47
N THR A 10 -0.81 6.89 6.72
CA THR A 10 -1.48 6.55 7.97
C THR A 10 -1.13 5.14 8.45
N GLY A 11 -1.42 4.84 9.71
CA GLY A 11 -1.41 3.49 10.27
C GLY A 11 -2.84 2.94 10.37
N ARG A 12 -2.99 1.71 10.88
CA ARG A 12 -4.30 1.03 10.92
C ARG A 12 -5.36 1.82 11.69
N ALA A 13 -5.03 2.28 12.90
CA ALA A 13 -5.98 2.94 13.78
C ALA A 13 -6.61 4.21 13.17
N GLU A 14 -5.81 5.07 12.53
CA GLU A 14 -6.34 6.29 11.90
C GLU A 14 -7.08 5.96 10.59
N LEU A 15 -6.64 4.97 9.81
CA LEU A 15 -7.39 4.50 8.64
C LEU A 15 -8.78 3.96 9.01
N ASP A 16 -8.88 3.22 10.13
CA ASP A 16 -10.15 2.68 10.60
C ASP A 16 -11.13 3.80 11.00
N LEU A 17 -10.62 4.91 11.56
CA LEU A 17 -11.43 6.10 11.83
C LEU A 17 -11.91 6.78 10.54
N VAL A 18 -11.07 6.86 9.50
CA VAL A 18 -11.48 7.35 8.18
C VAL A 18 -12.56 6.46 7.58
N ALA A 19 -12.42 5.13 7.70
CA ALA A 19 -13.42 4.17 7.25
C ALA A 19 -14.75 4.33 8.02
N ALA A 20 -14.70 4.52 9.34
CA ALA A 20 -15.87 4.82 10.17
C ALA A 20 -16.54 6.14 9.77
N ALA A 21 -15.76 7.14 9.33
CA ALA A 21 -16.23 8.37 8.72
C ALA A 21 -16.64 8.22 7.23
N ARG A 22 -16.86 6.97 6.77
CA ARG A 22 -17.28 6.62 5.41
C ARG A 22 -16.35 7.17 4.33
N TRP A 23 -15.06 7.29 4.63
CA TRP A 23 -14.05 7.81 3.72
C TRP A 23 -14.29 9.25 3.27
N ARG A 24 -14.95 10.06 4.11
CA ARG A 24 -15.27 11.47 3.79
C ARG A 24 -14.55 12.49 4.65
N ALA A 25 -13.94 12.08 5.74
CA ALA A 25 -13.31 12.99 6.69
C ALA A 25 -12.13 12.34 7.40
N TRP A 26 -11.16 13.17 7.77
CA TRP A 26 -10.10 12.83 8.72
C TRP A 26 -10.61 12.98 10.15
N PRO A 27 -10.21 12.09 11.09
CA PRO A 27 -10.62 12.19 12.48
C PRO A 27 -10.02 13.44 13.14
N PRO A 28 -10.67 13.99 14.19
CA PRO A 28 -10.09 15.05 15.01
C PRO A 28 -8.69 14.71 15.50
N ARG A 29 -7.82 15.72 15.57
CA ARG A 29 -6.47 15.55 16.13
C ARG A 29 -6.57 15.35 17.64
N LEU A 30 -5.58 14.65 18.20
CA LEU A 30 -5.43 14.57 19.65
C LEU A 30 -5.06 15.96 20.22
N PRO A 31 -5.37 16.27 21.49
CA PRO A 31 -5.10 17.59 22.08
C PRO A 31 -3.63 18.04 22.00
N ASP A 32 -2.69 17.09 21.95
CA ASP A 32 -1.26 17.32 21.82
C ASP A 32 -0.78 17.46 20.37
N GLN A 33 -1.68 17.35 19.39
CA GLN A 33 -1.40 17.42 17.96
C GLN A 33 -1.99 18.71 17.38
N PRO A 34 -1.26 19.84 17.45
CA PRO A 34 -1.81 21.16 17.10
C PRO A 34 -2.08 21.35 15.61
N ILE A 35 -1.55 20.45 14.77
CA ILE A 35 -1.70 20.52 13.31
C ILE A 35 -2.13 19.18 12.72
N PHE A 36 -2.95 19.28 11.67
CA PHE A 36 -3.15 18.28 10.66
C PHE A 36 -2.26 18.60 9.45
N TYR A 37 -1.50 17.63 8.96
CA TYR A 37 -0.56 17.83 7.87
C TYR A 37 -0.71 16.77 6.78
N PRO A 38 -1.34 17.11 5.65
CA PRO A 38 -1.25 16.31 4.44
C PRO A 38 -0.03 16.71 3.62
N VAL A 39 0.49 15.77 2.84
CA VAL A 39 1.66 15.95 2.00
C VAL A 39 1.26 16.22 0.55
N ALA A 40 2.07 16.98 -0.17
CA ALA A 40 1.77 17.44 -1.52
C ALA A 40 2.15 16.43 -2.62
N ASN A 41 2.77 15.29 -2.28
CA ASN A 41 3.14 14.28 -3.26
C ASN A 41 3.07 12.85 -2.71
N ARG A 42 2.73 11.91 -3.60
CA ARG A 42 2.61 10.48 -3.27
C ARG A 42 3.91 9.86 -2.79
N TRP A 43 5.04 10.22 -3.40
CA TRP A 43 6.35 9.66 -3.07
C TRP A 43 6.67 9.84 -1.59
N TYR A 44 6.46 11.05 -1.06
CA TYR A 44 6.73 11.33 0.33
C TYR A 44 5.76 10.59 1.26
N ALA A 45 4.48 10.49 0.90
CA ALA A 45 3.53 9.65 1.64
C ALA A 45 3.98 8.18 1.67
N THR A 46 4.39 7.61 0.54
CA THR A 46 4.94 6.26 0.46
C THR A 46 6.16 6.10 1.36
N LYS A 47 7.08 7.07 1.35
CA LYS A 47 8.26 7.04 2.22
C LYS A 47 7.88 6.95 3.70
N ILE A 48 6.98 7.80 4.17
CA ILE A 48 6.50 7.78 5.56
C ILE A 48 5.80 6.47 5.89
N ALA A 49 4.93 5.97 5.00
CA ALA A 49 4.22 4.72 5.20
C ALA A 49 5.19 3.54 5.39
N ARG A 50 6.22 3.46 4.55
CA ARG A 50 7.20 2.36 4.54
C ARG A 50 8.25 2.46 5.63
N GLU A 51 8.81 3.66 5.84
CA GLU A 51 9.98 3.84 6.69
C GLU A 51 9.62 4.18 8.13
N TRP A 52 8.41 4.71 8.38
CA TRP A 52 7.99 5.12 9.74
C TRP A 52 6.77 4.34 10.23
N ASN A 53 5.68 4.27 9.45
CA ASN A 53 4.44 3.62 9.90
C ASN A 53 4.60 2.09 10.01
N VAL A 54 5.21 1.45 9.00
CA VAL A 54 5.46 0.00 9.05
C VAL A 54 6.35 -0.39 10.25
N PRO A 55 7.50 0.25 10.51
CA PRO A 55 8.29 -0.08 11.70
C PRO A 55 7.58 0.22 13.03
N ALA A 56 6.75 1.27 13.08
CA ALA A 56 6.05 1.66 14.31
C ALA A 56 4.83 0.77 14.62
N GLY A 57 4.12 0.26 13.61
CA GLY A 57 2.82 -0.40 13.78
C GLY A 57 2.60 -1.64 12.92
N GLY A 58 3.62 -2.14 12.23
CA GLY A 58 3.58 -3.32 11.35
C GLY A 58 2.88 -3.10 10.00
N VAL A 59 2.25 -1.93 9.80
CA VAL A 59 1.50 -1.60 8.59
C VAL A 59 1.54 -0.09 8.33
N GLY A 60 1.59 0.28 7.06
CA GLY A 60 1.49 1.66 6.60
C GLY A 60 0.61 1.77 5.37
N PHE A 61 -0.16 2.84 5.28
CA PHE A 61 -1.05 3.10 4.15
C PHE A 61 -0.69 4.42 3.50
N VAL A 62 -0.95 4.52 2.20
CA VAL A 62 -0.94 5.77 1.46
C VAL A 62 -2.36 6.07 1.03
N THR A 63 -2.89 7.19 1.49
CA THR A 63 -4.20 7.67 1.05
C THR A 63 -4.07 8.91 0.18
N ARG A 64 -4.99 9.09 -0.77
CA ARG A 64 -5.14 10.30 -1.60
C ARG A 64 -6.53 10.88 -1.44
N PHE A 65 -6.62 12.20 -1.46
CA PHE A 65 -7.88 12.93 -1.48
C PHE A 65 -7.70 14.28 -2.17
N ARG A 66 -8.81 14.90 -2.58
CA ARG A 66 -8.81 16.16 -3.32
C ARG A 66 -9.42 17.27 -2.49
N VAL A 67 -8.79 18.43 -2.47
CA VAL A 67 -9.26 19.61 -1.74
C VAL A 67 -9.44 20.77 -2.71
N ARG A 68 -10.40 21.66 -2.44
CA ARG A 68 -10.61 22.89 -3.21
C ARG A 68 -9.36 23.78 -3.15
N ARG A 69 -8.84 24.21 -4.30
CA ARG A 69 -7.64 25.04 -4.40
C ARG A 69 -7.78 26.35 -3.62
N ASP A 70 -8.90 27.05 -3.77
CA ASP A 70 -9.12 28.37 -3.15
C ASP A 70 -9.11 28.30 -1.62
N PHE A 71 -9.67 27.21 -1.07
CA PHE A 71 -9.60 26.93 0.37
C PHE A 71 -8.18 26.60 0.81
N LEU A 72 -7.49 25.71 0.06
CA LEU A 72 -6.15 25.26 0.40
C LEU A 72 -5.11 26.39 0.35
N ALA A 73 -5.34 27.43 -0.46
CA ALA A 73 -4.46 28.59 -0.59
C ALA A 73 -4.21 29.34 0.75
N ARG A 74 -5.07 29.13 1.77
CA ARG A 74 -4.88 29.66 3.12
C ARG A 74 -3.74 29.00 3.88
N TYR A 75 -3.36 27.78 3.49
CA TYR A 75 -2.32 26.96 4.11
C TYR A 75 -1.16 26.80 3.12
N PRO A 76 -0.19 27.73 3.08
CA PRO A 76 0.92 27.63 2.13
C PRO A 76 1.76 26.39 2.39
N VAL A 77 2.31 25.80 1.32
CA VAL A 77 3.19 24.64 1.40
C VAL A 77 4.41 24.97 2.25
N GLN A 78 4.69 24.12 3.22
CA GLN A 78 5.87 24.13 4.06
C GLN A 78 6.86 23.08 3.56
N GLN A 79 8.14 23.43 3.53
CA GLN A 79 9.21 22.47 3.28
C GLN A 79 9.75 21.98 4.63
N ALA A 80 9.27 20.84 5.11
CA ALA A 80 9.62 20.31 6.44
C ALA A 80 10.96 19.53 6.47
N GLY A 81 11.72 19.54 5.36
CA GLY A 81 13.00 18.87 5.24
C GLY A 81 13.64 18.99 3.85
N GLY A 82 14.02 17.85 3.25
CA GLY A 82 14.54 17.81 1.88
C GLY A 82 13.57 18.42 0.86
N ARG A 83 14.04 18.71 -0.36
CA ARG A 83 13.28 19.44 -1.40
C ARG A 83 11.89 18.82 -1.72
N GLU A 84 11.74 17.52 -1.50
CA GLU A 84 10.53 16.75 -1.83
C GLU A 84 9.60 16.55 -0.62
N VAL A 85 9.99 17.05 0.56
CA VAL A 85 9.23 17.00 1.81
C VAL A 85 8.34 18.23 1.88
N LEU A 86 7.18 18.15 1.24
CA LEU A 86 6.24 19.25 1.06
C LEU A 86 4.91 18.95 1.77
N GLU A 87 4.51 19.83 2.69
CA GLU A 87 3.36 19.65 3.57
C GLU A 87 2.47 20.89 3.59
N HIS A 88 1.18 20.72 3.86
CA HIS A 88 0.32 21.82 4.28
C HIS A 88 0.12 21.72 5.79
N TRP A 89 0.34 22.79 6.55
CA TRP A 89 0.07 22.77 7.99
C TRP A 89 -1.28 23.42 8.26
N VAL A 90 -2.27 22.59 8.57
CA VAL A 90 -3.63 23.01 8.88
C VAL A 90 -3.80 22.95 10.40
N PRO A 91 -4.18 24.05 11.07
CA PRO A 91 -4.49 24.02 12.50
C PRO A 91 -5.54 22.96 12.83
N ALA A 92 -5.42 22.31 13.98
CA ALA A 92 -6.35 21.25 14.37
C ALA A 92 -7.80 21.76 14.46
N GLU A 93 -7.99 23.01 14.87
CA GLU A 93 -9.29 23.69 14.93
C GLU A 93 -9.94 23.91 13.55
N ASP A 94 -9.15 23.97 12.49
CA ASP A 94 -9.62 24.16 11.11
C ASP A 94 -9.99 22.82 10.43
N LEU A 95 -9.74 21.67 11.08
CA LEU A 95 -9.87 20.37 10.44
C LEU A 95 -11.30 20.03 10.00
N ASP A 96 -12.31 20.51 10.73
CA ASP A 96 -13.71 20.34 10.32
C ASP A 96 -14.02 21.11 9.03
N GLU A 97 -13.51 22.35 8.90
CA GLU A 97 -13.64 23.12 7.67
C GLU A 97 -12.82 22.50 6.52
N PHE A 98 -11.64 21.96 6.84
CA PHE A 98 -10.83 21.20 5.90
C PHE A 98 -11.59 20.00 5.34
N ASN A 99 -12.18 19.20 6.22
CA ASN A 99 -13.00 18.05 5.85
C ASN A 99 -14.18 18.44 4.95
N ALA A 100 -14.85 19.57 5.24
CA ALA A 100 -15.93 20.10 4.41
C ALA A 100 -15.48 20.52 2.99
N ASN A 101 -14.17 20.76 2.81
CA ASN A 101 -13.57 21.11 1.52
C ASN A 101 -12.93 19.92 0.78
N ILE A 102 -12.99 18.71 1.34
CA ILE A 102 -12.64 17.48 0.63
C ILE A 102 -13.71 17.17 -0.41
N VAL A 103 -13.29 16.90 -1.64
CA VAL A 103 -14.16 16.59 -2.77
C VAL A 103 -13.97 15.13 -3.17
N GLY A 104 -15.06 14.36 -3.10
CA GLY A 104 -15.03 12.92 -3.35
C GLY A 104 -14.76 12.12 -2.08
N ALA A 105 -14.19 10.93 -2.23
CA ALA A 105 -13.77 10.08 -1.11
C ALA A 105 -12.26 10.18 -0.91
N ILE A 106 -11.83 9.94 0.32
CA ILE A 106 -10.45 9.57 0.62
C ILE A 106 -10.25 8.15 0.08
N VAL A 107 -9.20 7.95 -0.72
CA VAL A 107 -8.91 6.67 -1.37
C VAL A 107 -7.63 6.12 -0.78
N CYS A 108 -7.65 4.88 -0.30
CA CYS A 108 -6.43 4.13 0.02
C CYS A 108 -5.81 3.62 -1.28
N GLU A 109 -4.64 4.13 -1.65
CA GLU A 109 -3.96 3.79 -2.91
C GLU A 109 -2.97 2.64 -2.76
N ALA A 110 -2.39 2.48 -1.56
CA ALA A 110 -1.43 1.43 -1.27
C ALA A 110 -1.42 1.05 0.21
N GLU A 111 -1.20 -0.23 0.48
CA GLU A 111 -0.93 -0.82 1.78
C GLU A 111 0.47 -1.45 1.76
N TYR A 112 1.23 -1.21 2.82
CA TYR A 112 2.54 -1.79 3.06
C TYR A 112 2.54 -2.56 4.37
N ARG A 113 3.27 -3.67 4.42
CA ARG A 113 3.37 -4.55 5.59
C ARG A 113 4.81 -4.75 6.00
N GLY A 114 5.01 -5.09 7.28
CA GLY A 114 6.30 -5.44 7.83
C GLY A 114 6.76 -6.86 7.45
N PRO A 115 7.99 -7.23 7.85
CA PRO A 115 8.60 -8.52 7.52
C PRO A 115 7.75 -9.73 7.92
N VAL A 116 7.68 -10.71 7.03
CA VAL A 116 7.06 -12.02 7.28
C VAL A 116 8.04 -12.96 8.00
N ALA A 117 7.56 -13.71 9.00
CA ALA A 117 8.41 -14.60 9.79
C ALA A 117 8.84 -15.85 9.00
N ASP A 118 10.03 -16.38 9.32
CA ASP A 118 10.53 -17.63 8.73
C ASP A 118 9.55 -18.81 8.89
N ALA A 119 8.87 -18.88 10.04
CA ALA A 119 7.90 -19.92 10.35
C ALA A 119 6.78 -20.04 9.31
N GLU A 120 6.35 -18.93 8.69
CA GLU A 120 5.35 -18.97 7.62
C GLU A 120 5.90 -19.63 6.35
N PHE A 121 7.16 -19.35 6.00
CA PHE A 121 7.82 -19.98 4.85
C PHE A 121 8.09 -21.45 5.08
N ASP A 122 8.55 -21.82 6.27
CA ASP A 122 8.85 -23.20 6.63
C ASP A 122 7.57 -24.06 6.60
N LEU A 123 6.44 -23.52 7.08
CA LEU A 123 5.14 -24.16 6.98
C LEU A 123 4.68 -24.29 5.52
N ALA A 124 4.86 -23.24 4.70
CA ALA A 124 4.51 -23.27 3.29
C ALA A 124 5.33 -24.32 2.52
N GLU A 125 6.63 -24.39 2.76
CA GLU A 125 7.50 -25.40 2.16
C GLU A 125 7.09 -26.82 2.55
N ALA A 126 6.82 -27.07 3.83
CA ALA A 126 6.34 -28.37 4.30
C ALA A 126 5.03 -28.80 3.63
N ARG A 127 4.13 -27.84 3.35
CA ARG A 127 2.81 -28.11 2.77
C ARG A 127 2.83 -28.23 1.24
N LEU A 128 3.69 -27.47 0.57
CA LEU A 128 3.88 -27.45 -0.89
C LEU A 128 4.88 -28.53 -1.34
N GLY A 129 5.67 -29.08 -0.43
CA GLY A 129 6.72 -30.08 -0.70
C GLY A 129 7.97 -29.50 -1.37
N ARG A 130 8.11 -28.17 -1.42
CA ARG A 130 9.23 -27.42 -1.99
C ARG A 130 9.17 -25.95 -1.54
N PRO A 131 10.30 -25.23 -1.49
CA PRO A 131 10.32 -23.84 -1.06
C PRO A 131 9.67 -22.90 -2.07
N LEU A 132 9.11 -21.79 -1.58
CA LEU A 132 8.80 -20.63 -2.41
C LEU A 132 10.10 -19.99 -2.94
N PRO A 133 10.07 -19.29 -4.09
CA PRO A 133 11.27 -18.68 -4.67
C PRO A 133 12.02 -17.76 -3.69
N ALA A 134 13.34 -17.86 -3.66
CA ALA A 134 14.18 -17.11 -2.71
C ALA A 134 14.01 -15.60 -2.82
N ALA A 135 13.82 -15.06 -4.03
CA ALA A 135 13.56 -13.64 -4.25
C ALA A 135 12.23 -13.17 -3.65
N TRP A 136 11.20 -14.04 -3.67
CA TRP A 136 9.92 -13.77 -3.04
C TRP A 136 10.04 -13.74 -1.51
N ARG A 137 10.74 -14.73 -0.94
CA ARG A 137 11.05 -14.75 0.50
C ARG A 137 11.81 -13.50 0.92
N ARG A 138 12.88 -13.14 0.22
CA ARG A 138 13.66 -11.91 0.47
C ARG A 138 12.80 -10.65 0.40
N TYR A 139 11.85 -10.59 -0.53
CA TYR A 139 10.94 -9.44 -0.67
C TYR A 139 10.03 -9.29 0.54
N LEU A 140 9.31 -10.35 0.93
CA LEU A 140 8.37 -10.32 2.05
C LEU A 140 9.07 -10.20 3.42
N GLN A 141 10.36 -10.54 3.51
CA GLN A 141 11.18 -10.36 4.72
C GLN A 141 11.88 -8.99 4.76
N GLY A 142 11.75 -8.17 3.72
CA GLY A 142 12.27 -6.81 3.71
C GLY A 142 11.60 -5.91 4.76
N GLY A 143 12.24 -4.78 5.09
CA GLY A 143 11.75 -3.85 6.12
C GLY A 143 10.33 -3.31 5.88
N SER A 144 9.90 -3.27 4.63
CA SER A 144 8.49 -3.20 4.24
C SER A 144 8.29 -3.76 2.84
N TRP A 145 7.13 -4.37 2.60
CA TRP A 145 6.72 -4.86 1.27
C TRP A 145 5.33 -4.32 0.93
N TRP A 146 5.05 -4.20 -0.36
CA TRP A 146 3.77 -3.75 -0.89
C TRP A 146 2.74 -4.88 -0.80
N ARG A 147 1.65 -4.67 -0.08
CA ARG A 147 0.61 -5.68 0.16
C ARG A 147 -0.55 -5.54 -0.81
N SER A 148 -1.10 -4.35 -0.97
CA SER A 148 -2.26 -4.15 -1.83
C SER A 148 -2.39 -2.71 -2.30
N GLY A 149 -3.20 -2.50 -3.33
CA GLY A 149 -3.43 -1.19 -3.92
C GLY A 149 -3.78 -1.26 -5.39
N VAL A 150 -3.68 -0.12 -6.07
CA VAL A 150 -3.91 -0.01 -7.51
C VAL A 150 -2.58 0.24 -8.23
N LEU A 151 -2.25 -0.63 -9.19
CA LEU A 151 -1.11 -0.53 -10.10
C LEU A 151 -1.64 -0.30 -11.51
N GLY A 152 -1.45 0.90 -12.06
CA GLY A 152 -2.12 1.32 -13.30
C GLY A 152 -3.64 1.30 -13.13
N ASP A 153 -4.32 0.43 -13.87
CA ASP A 153 -5.78 0.22 -13.80
C ASP A 153 -6.17 -1.05 -13.04
N THR A 154 -5.19 -1.76 -12.47
CA THR A 154 -5.37 -3.07 -11.85
C THR A 154 -5.29 -2.97 -10.33
N SER A 155 -6.30 -3.49 -9.63
CA SER A 155 -6.16 -3.75 -8.19
C SER A 155 -5.38 -5.04 -7.97
N LEU A 156 -4.36 -4.99 -7.11
CA LEU A 156 -3.57 -6.15 -6.74
C LEU A 156 -3.54 -6.30 -5.22
N THR A 157 -3.54 -7.53 -4.75
CA THR A 157 -3.46 -7.92 -3.34
C THR A 157 -2.53 -9.12 -3.21
N LEU A 158 -1.36 -8.99 -2.58
CA LEU A 158 -0.29 -10.00 -2.50
C LEU A 158 -0.26 -10.76 -1.17
N HIS A 159 -0.29 -12.09 -1.20
CA HIS A 159 -0.49 -12.93 -0.03
C HIS A 159 0.82 -13.22 0.72
N THR A 160 0.73 -13.34 2.05
CA THR A 160 1.79 -13.99 2.83
C THR A 160 1.82 -15.49 2.53
N PRO A 161 2.87 -16.23 2.94
CA PRO A 161 2.89 -17.68 2.82
C PRO A 161 1.74 -18.36 3.59
N SER A 162 1.31 -17.84 4.74
CA SER A 162 0.14 -18.39 5.43
C SER A 162 -1.15 -18.21 4.62
N GLU A 163 -1.38 -17.02 4.07
CA GLU A 163 -2.52 -16.73 3.20
C GLU A 163 -2.46 -17.54 1.89
N THR A 164 -1.25 -17.83 1.40
CA THR A 164 -1.03 -18.75 0.27
C THR A 164 -1.60 -20.14 0.56
N LEU A 165 -1.42 -20.65 1.78
CA LEU A 165 -1.92 -21.96 2.19
C LEU A 165 -3.42 -21.98 2.43
N GLU A 166 -3.99 -20.87 2.90
CA GLU A 166 -5.43 -20.71 3.12
C GLU A 166 -6.23 -20.62 1.82
N ALA A 167 -5.59 -20.39 0.67
CA ALA A 167 -6.27 -20.35 -0.62
C ALA A 167 -6.83 -21.72 -1.10
N HIS A 168 -6.67 -22.80 -0.31
CA HIS A 168 -7.18 -24.17 -0.53
C HIS A 168 -6.85 -24.80 -1.89
N ASP A 169 -5.84 -24.26 -2.59
CA ASP A 169 -5.36 -24.78 -3.85
C ASP A 169 -3.98 -25.43 -3.64
N HIS A 170 -3.65 -26.46 -4.41
CA HIS A 170 -2.28 -27.03 -4.38
C HIS A 170 -1.23 -26.11 -5.03
N ASN A 171 -1.68 -24.95 -5.50
CA ASN A 171 -0.89 -23.95 -6.17
C ASN A 171 -0.41 -22.90 -5.16
N ALA A 172 0.83 -22.45 -5.31
CA ALA A 172 1.39 -21.37 -4.51
C ALA A 172 0.78 -20.01 -4.91
N VAL A 173 -0.49 -19.80 -4.57
CA VAL A 173 -1.25 -18.58 -4.83
C VAL A 173 -0.69 -17.43 -3.99
N ILE A 174 -0.04 -16.49 -4.67
CA ILE A 174 0.68 -15.37 -4.06
C ILE A 174 -0.08 -14.06 -4.11
N GLY A 175 -1.30 -14.05 -4.65
CA GLY A 175 -2.14 -12.87 -4.64
C GLY A 175 -3.32 -12.95 -5.58
N GLU A 176 -4.05 -11.84 -5.62
CA GLU A 176 -5.22 -11.62 -6.46
C GLU A 176 -5.06 -10.32 -7.23
N ASP A 177 -5.20 -10.43 -8.54
CA ASP A 177 -5.30 -9.34 -9.50
C ASP A 177 -6.78 -9.22 -9.88
N GLY A 178 -7.40 -8.08 -9.59
CA GLY A 178 -8.82 -7.83 -9.85
C GLY A 178 -9.25 -7.97 -11.32
N SER A 179 -8.29 -8.03 -12.25
CA SER A 179 -8.50 -8.28 -13.68
C SER A 179 -8.19 -9.71 -14.12
N ARG A 180 -7.28 -10.42 -13.44
CA ARG A 180 -6.80 -11.78 -13.82
C ARG A 180 -7.20 -12.89 -12.84
N GLY A 181 -7.83 -12.56 -11.73
CA GLY A 181 -8.11 -13.50 -10.65
C GLY A 181 -6.87 -13.79 -9.81
N ARG A 182 -6.64 -15.05 -9.46
CA ARG A 182 -5.51 -15.47 -8.61
C ARG A 182 -4.20 -15.52 -9.41
N LEU A 183 -3.11 -15.08 -8.79
CA LEU A 183 -1.74 -15.20 -9.26
C LEU A 183 -1.03 -16.27 -8.46
N ALA A 184 -0.25 -17.13 -9.10
CA ALA A 184 0.48 -18.20 -8.44
C ALA A 184 1.88 -18.40 -9.03
N PHE A 185 2.80 -18.97 -8.25
CA PHE A 185 4.03 -19.52 -8.80
C PHE A 185 3.78 -20.89 -9.42
N ASP A 186 4.22 -21.10 -10.67
CA ASP A 186 4.37 -22.44 -11.25
C ASP A 186 5.67 -23.06 -10.72
N LEU A 187 5.57 -23.67 -9.53
CA LEU A 187 6.71 -24.29 -8.87
C LEU A 187 7.23 -25.55 -9.59
N GLY A 188 6.55 -26.02 -10.65
CA GLY A 188 7.00 -27.14 -11.48
C GLY A 188 8.15 -26.78 -12.43
N ARG A 189 8.46 -25.48 -12.58
CA ARG A 189 9.52 -24.95 -13.45
C ARG A 189 10.63 -24.29 -12.64
N ASP A 190 11.81 -24.19 -13.25
CA ASP A 190 12.96 -23.48 -12.71
C ASP A 190 13.58 -22.58 -13.80
N PRO A 191 13.53 -21.23 -13.64
CA PRO A 191 12.89 -20.52 -12.53
C PRO A 191 11.37 -20.69 -12.53
N ALA A 192 10.74 -20.58 -11.35
CA ALA A 192 9.29 -20.68 -11.19
C ALA A 192 8.63 -19.36 -11.64
N PRO A 193 7.92 -19.34 -12.79
CA PRO A 193 7.24 -18.13 -13.25
C PRO A 193 6.01 -17.82 -12.42
N VAL A 194 5.58 -16.56 -12.44
CA VAL A 194 4.26 -16.17 -11.94
C VAL A 194 3.26 -16.30 -13.08
N VAL A 195 2.15 -17.00 -12.83
CA VAL A 195 1.06 -17.22 -13.78
C VAL A 195 -0.27 -16.76 -13.20
N ASP A 196 -1.26 -16.47 -14.05
CA ASP A 196 -2.65 -16.27 -13.64
C ASP A 196 -3.43 -17.59 -13.56
N VAL A 197 -4.75 -17.52 -13.29
CA VAL A 197 -5.63 -18.69 -13.14
C VAL A 197 -5.72 -19.58 -14.37
N ASP A 198 -5.46 -19.02 -15.56
CA ASP A 198 -5.48 -19.73 -16.84
C ASP A 198 -4.09 -20.28 -17.19
N GLY A 199 -3.11 -20.12 -16.30
CA GLY A 199 -1.72 -20.52 -16.50
C GLY A 199 -0.96 -19.58 -17.45
N VAL A 200 -1.48 -18.40 -17.74
CA VAL A 200 -0.82 -17.44 -18.63
C VAL A 200 0.32 -16.76 -17.87
N PRO A 201 1.55 -16.72 -18.43
CA PRO A 201 2.68 -16.07 -17.78
C PRO A 201 2.43 -14.59 -17.51
N VAL A 202 2.65 -14.19 -16.26
CA VAL A 202 2.64 -12.80 -15.78
C VAL A 202 4.06 -12.31 -15.62
N ALA A 203 4.96 -13.12 -15.07
CA ALA A 203 6.39 -12.84 -14.96
C ALA A 203 7.22 -14.12 -15.13
N SER A 204 8.45 -13.99 -15.63
CA SER A 204 9.37 -15.13 -15.85
C SER A 204 9.82 -15.79 -14.56
N ASP A 205 9.86 -15.03 -13.47
CA ASP A 205 10.36 -15.44 -12.17
C ASP A 205 9.93 -14.43 -11.09
N ALA A 206 10.29 -14.74 -9.83
CA ALA A 206 9.99 -13.90 -8.68
C ALA A 206 10.74 -12.55 -8.69
N GLU A 207 11.95 -12.44 -9.26
CA GLU A 207 12.67 -11.17 -9.30
C GLU A 207 12.00 -10.18 -10.24
N GLN A 208 11.65 -10.64 -11.44
CA GLN A 208 10.91 -9.83 -12.40
C GLN A 208 9.55 -9.41 -11.85
N PHE A 209 8.83 -10.31 -11.18
CA PHE A 209 7.53 -9.99 -10.58
C PHE A 209 7.65 -8.91 -9.51
N VAL A 210 8.58 -9.05 -8.57
CA VAL A 210 8.82 -8.05 -7.51
C VAL A 210 9.22 -6.70 -8.09
N ALA A 211 10.09 -6.68 -9.10
CA ALA A 211 10.50 -5.44 -9.76
C ALA A 211 9.31 -4.70 -10.40
N ARG A 212 8.39 -5.44 -11.03
CA ARG A 212 7.17 -4.89 -11.63
C ARG A 212 6.20 -4.32 -10.58
N VAL A 213 6.00 -5.04 -9.47
CA VAL A 213 5.18 -4.55 -8.34
C VAL A 213 5.75 -3.25 -7.77
N GLU A 214 7.06 -3.18 -7.52
CA GLU A 214 7.71 -1.99 -6.97
C GLU A 214 7.79 -0.82 -7.98
N ALA A 215 7.86 -1.11 -9.28
CA ALA A 215 7.71 -0.10 -10.33
C ALA A 215 6.27 0.41 -10.47
N GLY A 216 5.29 -0.30 -9.88
CA GLY A 216 3.88 0.02 -9.94
C GLY A 216 3.22 -0.34 -11.28
N ASP A 217 3.78 -1.31 -12.01
CA ASP A 217 3.33 -1.70 -13.35
C ASP A 217 3.37 -3.22 -13.54
N LEU A 218 2.20 -3.84 -13.70
CA LEU A 218 2.01 -5.26 -14.04
C LEU A 218 1.53 -5.48 -15.48
N SER A 219 1.61 -4.45 -16.33
CA SER A 219 1.29 -4.56 -17.75
C SER A 219 2.28 -5.49 -18.47
N ARG A 220 1.84 -6.04 -19.61
CA ARG A 220 2.61 -7.02 -20.40
C ARG A 220 3.66 -6.34 -21.26
#